data_AF-A0AAJ2IX45-F1
#
_entry.id   AF-A0AAJ2IX45-F1
#
_cell.length_a   1.000
_cell.length_b   1.000
_cell.length_c   1.000
_cell.angle_alpha   90.00
_cell.angle_beta   90.00
_cell.angle_gamma   90.00
#
_symmetry.space_group_name_H-M   'P 1'
#
loop_
_entity.id
_entity.type
_entity.pdbx_description
1 polymer ?
#
loop_
_entity_poly.entity_id
_entity_poly.type
_entity_poly.pdbx_seq_one_letter_code
_entity_poly.pdbx_strand_id
1 'polypeptide(L)'
;MLNKRSSAALAQLKELLQALESLDRLRIQRTQLNKATKREISATRNRYAFITGLIAGVFIAIALFIVTGEYILQRVDFEIFVLFDVFYFVFSSLICMVIFLLLWEKGALKHFSERTVVRINSEVQEERDRLLKATREILDSEAITQTNISLEYLTPKAIEIFQSYIQTGQCDTVREAAYIFEIDLKNSRNRYAKFFHNHESLVSQERTYIEEKGGH
;
A
#
# COMPACT_ATOMS: atom_id res chain seq x y z
N MET A 1 20.76 21.06 39.48
CA MET A 1 19.72 20.13 39.98
C MET A 1 18.52 20.26 39.06
N LEU A 2 18.28 19.29 38.18
CA LEU A 2 17.02 19.24 37.41
C LEU A 2 15.87 19.11 38.43
N ASN A 3 14.97 20.10 38.44
CA ASN A 3 13.82 20.21 39.32
C ASN A 3 12.96 18.92 39.24
N LYS A 4 12.31 18.49 40.33
CA LYS A 4 11.40 17.31 40.32
C LYS A 4 10.32 17.43 39.23
N ARG A 5 9.94 18.67 38.90
CA ARG A 5 9.02 19.03 37.81
C ARG A 5 9.58 18.75 36.42
N SER A 6 10.84 19.10 36.15
CA SER A 6 11.46 18.84 34.84
C SER A 6 11.68 17.35 34.60
N SER A 7 11.95 16.57 35.66
CA SER A 7 11.99 15.10 35.56
C SER A 7 10.64 14.49 35.19
N ALA A 8 9.53 14.99 35.73
CA ALA A 8 8.19 14.53 35.37
C ALA A 8 7.81 14.94 33.93
N ALA A 9 8.16 16.16 33.53
CA ALA A 9 7.94 16.65 32.17
C ALA A 9 8.70 15.84 31.12
N LEU A 10 9.96 15.45 31.41
CA LEU A 10 10.75 14.59 30.53
C LEU A 10 10.15 13.18 30.42
N ALA A 11 9.62 12.62 31.51
CA ALA A 11 8.95 11.32 31.48
C ALA A 11 7.70 11.35 30.59
N GLN A 12 6.87 12.38 30.73
CA GLN A 12 5.68 12.58 29.91
C GLN A 12 6.04 12.72 28.41
N LEU A 13 7.05 13.52 28.08
CA LEU A 13 7.50 13.68 26.69
C LEU A 13 8.09 12.39 26.12
N LYS A 14 8.73 11.56 26.93
CA LYS A 14 9.28 10.27 26.48
C LYS A 14 8.18 9.28 26.15
N GLU A 15 7.14 9.20 26.99
CA GLU A 15 5.97 8.36 26.75
C GLU A 15 5.24 8.78 25.46
N LEU A 16 5.05 10.09 25.29
CA LEU A 16 4.44 10.66 24.09
C LEU A 16 5.29 10.42 22.84
N LEU A 17 6.62 10.54 22.92
CA LEU A 17 7.53 10.20 21.82
C LEU A 17 7.39 8.72 21.42
N GLN A 18 7.35 7.82 22.40
CA GLN A 18 7.19 6.39 22.17
C GLN A 18 5.84 6.05 21.51
N ALA A 19 4.76 6.73 21.93
CA ALA A 19 3.45 6.62 21.30
C ALA A 19 3.48 7.10 19.83
N LEU A 20 4.12 8.22 19.54
CA LEU A 20 4.26 8.73 18.17
C LEU A 20 5.13 7.83 17.29
N GLU A 21 6.24 7.30 17.80
CA GLU A 21 7.10 6.36 17.06
C GLU A 21 6.39 5.04 16.76
N SER A 22 5.58 4.53 17.70
CA SER A 22 4.79 3.32 17.47
C SER A 22 3.68 3.53 16.44
N LEU A 23 3.01 4.70 16.44
CA LEU A 23 2.09 5.08 15.37
C LEU A 23 2.77 5.10 14.00
N ASP A 24 3.96 5.69 13.90
CA ASP A 24 4.70 5.74 12.63
C ASP A 24 5.10 4.33 12.15
N ARG A 25 5.55 3.45 13.07
CA ARG A 25 5.83 2.04 12.73
C ARG A 25 4.59 1.32 12.20
N LEU A 26 3.43 1.47 12.84
CA LEU A 26 2.17 0.87 12.40
C LEU A 26 1.72 1.40 11.03
N ARG A 27 1.95 2.69 10.76
CA ARG A 27 1.72 3.29 9.43
C ARG A 27 2.62 2.69 8.37
N ILE A 28 3.91 2.53 8.65
CA ILE A 28 4.86 1.89 7.73
C ILE A 28 4.43 0.45 7.46
N GLN A 29 4.08 -0.32 8.49
CA GLN A 29 3.60 -1.70 8.36
C GLN A 29 2.35 -1.79 7.48
N ARG A 30 1.33 -0.94 7.71
CA ARG A 30 0.13 -0.88 6.85
C ARG A 30 0.47 -0.54 5.40
N THR A 31 1.40 0.40 5.18
CA THR A 31 1.83 0.79 3.84
C THR A 31 2.55 -0.34 3.12
N GLN A 32 3.41 -1.07 3.84
CA GLN A 32 4.12 -2.24 3.32
C GLN A 32 3.16 -3.38 3.00
N LEU A 33 2.20 -3.67 3.89
CA LEU A 33 1.15 -4.66 3.68
C LEU A 33 0.37 -4.35 2.40
N ASN A 34 -0.13 -3.12 2.25
CA ASN A 34 -0.85 -2.69 1.05
C ASN A 34 -0.02 -2.81 -0.24
N LYS A 35 1.27 -2.47 -0.18
CA LYS A 35 2.19 -2.63 -1.32
C LYS A 35 2.42 -4.11 -1.66
N ALA A 36 2.59 -4.96 -0.66
CA ALA A 36 2.79 -6.39 -0.83
C ALA A 36 1.55 -7.04 -1.48
N THR A 37 0.36 -6.77 -0.94
CA THR A 37 -0.91 -7.25 -1.50
C THR A 37 -1.10 -6.81 -2.95
N LYS A 38 -0.83 -5.54 -3.26
CA LYS A 38 -0.95 -5.03 -4.64
C LYS A 38 0.03 -5.74 -5.60
N ARG A 39 1.26 -6.00 -5.15
CA ARG A 39 2.26 -6.74 -5.93
C ARG A 39 1.82 -8.18 -6.15
N GLU A 40 1.30 -8.85 -5.14
CA GLU A 40 0.83 -10.23 -5.22
C GLU A 40 -0.37 -10.38 -6.16
N ILE A 41 -1.35 -9.46 -6.06
CA ILE A 41 -2.48 -9.37 -7.00
C ILE A 41 -1.97 -9.15 -8.42
N SER A 42 -1.02 -8.24 -8.63
CA SER A 42 -0.45 -7.96 -9.95
C SER A 42 0.33 -9.16 -10.51
N ALA A 43 1.12 -9.84 -9.68
CA ALA A 43 1.87 -11.03 -10.08
C ALA A 43 0.93 -12.17 -10.47
N THR A 44 -0.14 -12.35 -9.70
CA THR A 44 -1.20 -13.33 -9.98
C THR A 44 -1.88 -13.02 -11.32
N ARG A 45 -2.24 -11.76 -11.57
CA ARG A 45 -2.82 -11.32 -12.86
C ARG A 45 -1.86 -11.56 -14.03
N ASN A 46 -0.57 -11.26 -13.87
CA ASN A 46 0.44 -11.50 -14.90
C ASN A 46 0.65 -13.00 -15.18
N ARG A 47 0.62 -13.85 -14.15
CA ARG A 47 0.67 -15.32 -14.31
C ARG A 47 -0.51 -15.82 -15.13
N TYR A 48 -1.72 -15.32 -14.86
CA TYR A 48 -2.89 -15.67 -15.67
C TYR A 48 -2.73 -15.21 -17.12
N ALA A 49 -2.32 -13.95 -17.35
CA ALA A 49 -2.07 -13.47 -18.71
C ALA A 49 -1.01 -14.32 -19.45
N PHE A 50 0.05 -14.75 -18.76
CA PHE A 50 1.08 -15.62 -19.32
C PHE A 50 0.55 -17.02 -19.66
N ILE A 51 -0.16 -17.68 -18.74
CA ILE A 51 -0.76 -19.01 -18.98
C ILE A 51 -1.72 -18.93 -20.18
N THR A 52 -2.55 -17.90 -20.21
CA THR A 52 -3.49 -17.65 -21.30
C THR A 52 -2.77 -17.43 -22.64
N GLY A 53 -1.69 -16.64 -22.67
CA GLY A 53 -0.86 -16.47 -23.87
C GLY A 53 -0.15 -17.75 -24.30
N LEU A 54 0.32 -18.56 -23.35
CA LEU A 54 1.00 -19.82 -23.62
C LEU A 54 0.06 -20.87 -24.20
N ILE A 55 -1.17 -20.98 -23.67
CA ILE A 55 -2.21 -21.82 -24.26
C ILE A 55 -2.47 -21.40 -25.71
N ALA A 56 -2.69 -20.11 -25.97
CA ALA A 56 -2.88 -19.61 -27.32
C ALA A 56 -1.70 -19.95 -28.25
N GLY A 57 -0.46 -19.79 -27.78
CA GLY A 57 0.75 -20.12 -28.55
C GLY A 57 0.89 -21.62 -28.86
N VAL A 58 0.60 -22.51 -27.90
CA VAL A 58 0.61 -23.96 -28.11
C VAL A 58 -0.44 -24.38 -29.13
N PHE A 59 -1.63 -23.79 -29.08
CA PHE A 59 -2.68 -24.06 -30.06
C PHE A 59 -2.28 -23.63 -31.48
N ILE A 60 -1.65 -22.46 -31.64
CA ILE A 60 -1.11 -22.01 -32.94
C ILE A 60 -0.03 -22.99 -33.44
N ALA A 61 0.87 -23.44 -32.57
CA ALA A 61 1.94 -24.38 -32.95
C ALA A 61 1.39 -25.76 -33.37
N ILE A 62 0.37 -26.28 -32.68
CA ILE A 62 -0.29 -27.54 -33.06
C ILE A 62 -0.99 -27.40 -34.41
N ALA A 63 -1.68 -26.28 -34.65
CA ALA A 63 -2.33 -26.02 -35.94
C ALA A 63 -1.31 -26.02 -37.09
N LEU A 64 -0.17 -25.34 -36.91
CA LEU A 64 0.93 -25.32 -37.88
C LEU A 64 1.57 -26.71 -38.07
N PHE A 65 1.70 -27.51 -37.01
CA PHE A 65 2.28 -28.85 -37.09
C PHE A 65 1.36 -29.84 -37.83
N ILE A 66 0.05 -29.80 -37.59
CA ILE A 66 -0.93 -30.65 -38.30
C ILE A 66 -0.91 -30.34 -39.80
N VAL A 67 -0.96 -29.06 -40.14
CA VAL A 67 -0.77 -28.55 -41.51
C VAL A 67 0.50 -29.10 -42.16
N THR A 68 1.64 -28.96 -41.46
CA THR A 68 2.95 -29.34 -42.01
C THR A 68 3.09 -30.87 -42.09
N GLY A 69 2.40 -31.61 -41.23
CA GLY A 69 2.32 -33.07 -41.25
C GLY A 69 1.49 -33.59 -42.42
N GLU A 70 0.36 -32.95 -42.73
CA GLU A 70 -0.47 -33.31 -43.90
C GLU A 70 0.23 -33.00 -45.23
N TYR A 71 1.09 -31.97 -45.27
CA TYR A 71 1.96 -31.64 -46.41
C TYR A 71 2.84 -32.81 -46.85
N ILE A 72 3.45 -33.50 -45.89
CA ILE A 72 4.41 -34.59 -46.16
C ILE A 72 3.69 -35.83 -46.70
N LEU A 73 2.41 -36.02 -46.34
CA LEU A 73 1.66 -37.23 -46.63
C LEU A 73 0.92 -37.20 -47.98
N GLN A 74 0.52 -36.04 -48.51
CA GLN A 74 -0.49 -36.01 -49.60
C GLN A 74 0.01 -35.71 -51.02
N ARG A 75 1.28 -35.34 -51.28
CA ARG A 75 1.77 -34.98 -52.65
C ARG A 75 0.77 -34.11 -53.45
N VAL A 76 0.16 -33.13 -52.79
CA VAL A 76 -0.80 -32.20 -53.38
C VAL A 76 -0.03 -31.07 -54.08
N ASP A 77 -0.57 -30.55 -55.18
CA ASP A 77 -0.01 -29.37 -55.85
C ASP A 77 0.18 -28.22 -54.84
N PHE A 78 1.37 -27.63 -54.86
CA PHE A 78 1.83 -26.65 -53.87
C PHE A 78 0.84 -25.48 -53.68
N GLU A 79 0.18 -25.03 -54.75
CA GLU A 79 -0.81 -23.94 -54.68
C GLU A 79 -2.10 -24.33 -53.95
N ILE A 80 -2.65 -25.53 -54.18
CA ILE A 80 -3.87 -26.00 -53.50
C ILE A 80 -3.58 -26.24 -52.02
N PHE A 81 -2.38 -26.74 -51.71
CA PHE A 81 -1.93 -26.90 -50.35
C PHE A 81 -1.81 -25.56 -49.61
N VAL A 82 -1.13 -24.57 -50.20
CA VAL A 82 -1.00 -23.23 -49.58
C VAL A 82 -2.38 -22.60 -49.36
N LEU A 83 -3.32 -22.79 -50.29
CA LEU A 83 -4.68 -22.26 -50.13
C LEU A 83 -5.46 -22.95 -49.00
N PHE A 84 -5.36 -24.27 -48.89
CA PHE A 84 -6.01 -25.05 -47.83
C PHE A 84 -5.39 -24.78 -46.46
N ASP A 85 -4.07 -24.64 -46.40
CA ASP A 85 -3.31 -24.31 -45.21
C ASP A 85 -3.64 -22.91 -44.70
N VAL A 86 -3.60 -21.90 -45.57
CA VAL A 86 -4.01 -20.53 -45.21
C VAL A 86 -5.47 -20.51 -44.75
N PHE A 87 -6.36 -21.25 -45.43
CA PHE A 87 -7.76 -21.35 -45.02
C PHE A 87 -7.91 -22.02 -43.65
N TYR A 88 -7.26 -23.15 -43.41
CA TYR A 88 -7.31 -23.88 -42.14
C TYR A 88 -6.67 -23.08 -41.01
N PHE A 89 -5.53 -22.43 -41.23
CA PHE A 89 -4.89 -21.55 -40.28
C PHE A 89 -5.79 -20.37 -39.90
N VAL A 90 -6.37 -19.69 -40.90
CA VAL A 90 -7.31 -18.58 -40.67
C VAL A 90 -8.53 -19.07 -39.92
N PHE A 91 -9.16 -20.18 -40.33
CA PHE A 91 -10.37 -20.70 -39.72
C PHE A 91 -10.13 -21.21 -38.28
N SER A 92 -9.02 -21.92 -38.05
CA SER A 92 -8.61 -22.39 -36.73
C SER A 92 -8.25 -21.25 -35.78
N SER A 93 -7.57 -20.22 -36.31
CA SER A 93 -7.27 -18.98 -35.58
C SER A 93 -8.55 -18.23 -35.22
N LEU A 94 -9.52 -18.17 -36.14
CA LEU A 94 -10.82 -17.54 -35.90
C LEU A 94 -11.63 -18.31 -34.83
N ILE A 95 -11.67 -19.64 -34.88
CA ILE A 95 -12.31 -20.46 -33.85
C ILE A 95 -11.61 -20.29 -32.49
N CYS A 96 -10.28 -20.29 -32.45
CA CYS A 96 -9.53 -20.04 -31.22
C CYS A 96 -9.80 -18.64 -30.67
N MET A 97 -9.81 -17.61 -31.53
CA MET A 97 -10.15 -16.24 -31.16
C MET A 97 -11.57 -16.16 -30.60
N VAL A 98 -12.53 -16.88 -31.20
CA VAL A 98 -13.92 -16.94 -30.71
C VAL A 98 -14.00 -17.67 -29.36
N ILE A 99 -13.34 -18.80 -29.17
CA ILE A 99 -13.31 -19.51 -27.89
C ILE A 99 -12.65 -18.64 -26.81
N PHE A 100 -11.55 -17.94 -27.15
CA PHE A 100 -10.89 -17.00 -26.28
C PHE A 100 -11.80 -15.84 -25.89
N LEU A 101 -12.44 -15.20 -26.88
CA LEU A 101 -13.39 -14.12 -26.67
C LEU A 101 -14.56 -14.60 -25.81
N LEU A 102 -15.08 -15.81 -26.04
CA LEU A 102 -16.13 -16.40 -25.22
C LEU A 102 -15.66 -16.67 -23.78
N LEU A 103 -14.45 -17.18 -23.57
CA LEU A 103 -13.89 -17.40 -22.23
C LEU A 103 -13.61 -16.08 -21.49
N TRP A 104 -13.27 -15.03 -22.23
CA TRP A 104 -13.05 -13.67 -21.72
C TRP A 104 -14.36 -12.95 -21.41
N GLU A 105 -15.31 -12.96 -22.36
CA GLU A 105 -16.62 -12.30 -22.31
C GLU A 105 -17.57 -12.98 -21.32
N LYS A 106 -17.54 -14.32 -21.23
CA LYS A 106 -18.24 -15.06 -20.15
C LYS A 106 -17.57 -14.90 -18.78
N GLY A 107 -16.46 -14.17 -18.70
CA GLY A 107 -15.82 -13.83 -17.44
C GLY A 107 -15.25 -15.02 -16.67
N ALA A 108 -15.06 -16.19 -17.29
CA ALA A 108 -14.52 -17.36 -16.59
C ALA A 108 -13.10 -17.09 -16.05
N LEU A 109 -12.27 -16.42 -16.86
CA LEU A 109 -10.95 -15.92 -16.46
C LEU A 109 -11.05 -14.81 -15.40
N LYS A 110 -12.06 -13.94 -15.52
CA LYS A 110 -12.32 -12.86 -14.57
C LYS A 110 -12.70 -13.43 -13.20
N HIS A 111 -13.64 -14.37 -13.13
CA HIS A 111 -14.10 -15.03 -11.91
C HIS A 111 -13.02 -15.84 -11.18
N PHE A 112 -12.13 -16.52 -11.92
CA PHE A 112 -10.98 -17.19 -11.30
C PHE A 112 -9.98 -16.19 -10.72
N SER A 113 -9.67 -15.11 -11.44
CA SER A 113 -8.80 -14.05 -10.90
C SER A 113 -9.45 -13.35 -9.71
N GLU A 114 -10.75 -13.08 -9.76
CA GLU A 114 -11.52 -12.43 -8.70
C GLU A 114 -11.54 -13.27 -7.44
N ARG A 115 -11.79 -14.59 -7.53
CA ARG A 115 -11.72 -15.48 -6.35
C ARG A 115 -10.35 -15.47 -5.69
N THR A 116 -9.28 -15.53 -6.48
CA THR A 116 -7.91 -15.51 -5.93
C THR A 116 -7.59 -14.15 -5.30
N VAL A 117 -8.01 -13.04 -5.92
CA VAL A 117 -7.85 -11.69 -5.36
C VAL A 117 -8.69 -11.51 -4.09
N VAL A 118 -9.92 -12.01 -4.05
CA VAL A 118 -10.79 -12.01 -2.87
C VAL A 118 -10.17 -12.81 -1.75
N ARG A 119 -9.59 -13.98 -2.04
CA ARG A 119 -8.87 -14.79 -1.05
C ARG A 119 -7.68 -14.05 -0.46
N ILE A 120 -6.79 -13.51 -1.31
CA ILE A 120 -5.63 -12.73 -0.88
C ILE A 120 -6.08 -11.54 -0.01
N ASN A 121 -7.13 -10.82 -0.43
CA ASN A 121 -7.68 -9.72 0.36
C ASN A 121 -8.25 -10.20 1.69
N SER A 122 -8.94 -11.34 1.74
CA SER A 122 -9.49 -11.89 2.98
C SER A 122 -8.42 -12.35 3.97
N GLU A 123 -7.33 -12.94 3.49
CA GLU A 123 -6.18 -13.36 4.31
C GLU A 123 -5.44 -12.15 4.89
N VAL A 124 -5.36 -11.06 4.12
CA VAL A 124 -4.74 -9.81 4.54
C VAL A 124 -5.65 -8.95 5.42
N GLN A 125 -6.97 -9.18 5.39
CA GLN A 125 -7.93 -8.37 6.11
C GLN A 125 -7.76 -8.47 7.63
N GLU A 126 -7.50 -9.67 8.15
CA GLU A 126 -7.29 -9.85 9.59
C GLU A 126 -6.08 -9.05 10.10
N GLU A 127 -4.99 -9.04 9.33
CA GLU A 127 -3.80 -8.28 9.70
C GLU A 127 -4.03 -6.77 9.58
N ARG A 128 -4.79 -6.31 8.58
CA ARG A 128 -5.22 -4.91 8.48
C ARG A 128 -6.04 -4.49 9.69
N ASP A 129 -7.01 -5.30 10.10
CA ASP A 129 -7.89 -5.00 11.22
C ASP A 129 -7.11 -4.97 12.54
N ARG A 130 -6.14 -5.88 12.73
CA ARG A 130 -5.21 -5.86 13.88
C ARG A 130 -4.39 -4.58 13.92
N LEU A 131 -3.78 -4.18 12.80
CA LEU A 131 -2.98 -2.95 12.73
C LEU A 131 -3.84 -1.69 12.96
N LEU A 132 -5.07 -1.65 12.43
CA LEU A 132 -6.01 -0.56 12.67
C LEU A 132 -6.43 -0.48 14.13
N LYS A 133 -6.71 -1.63 14.77
CA LYS A 133 -7.05 -1.68 16.19
C LYS A 133 -5.91 -1.14 17.05
N ALA A 134 -4.68 -1.60 16.82
CA ALA A 134 -3.50 -1.11 17.53
C ALA A 134 -3.29 0.41 17.32
N THR A 135 -3.57 0.92 16.12
CA THR A 135 -3.50 2.36 15.83
C THR A 135 -4.54 3.14 16.64
N ARG A 136 -5.79 2.65 16.72
CA ARG A 136 -6.85 3.26 17.56
C ARG A 136 -6.48 3.27 19.03
N GLU A 137 -6.00 2.14 19.56
CA GLU A 137 -5.61 2.03 20.98
C GLU A 137 -4.54 3.07 21.36
N ILE A 138 -3.59 3.37 20.47
CA ILE A 138 -2.59 4.41 20.71
C ILE A 138 -3.20 5.82 20.59
N LEU A 139 -4.04 6.08 19.58
CA LEU A 139 -4.71 7.38 19.41
C LEU A 139 -5.65 7.75 20.56
N ASP A 140 -6.24 6.74 21.19
CA ASP A 140 -7.15 6.88 22.34
C ASP A 140 -6.39 6.87 23.69
N SER A 141 -5.07 6.64 23.67
CA SER A 141 -4.26 6.63 24.90
C SER A 141 -4.24 8.00 25.58
N GLU A 142 -4.12 8.00 26.91
CA GLU A 142 -4.02 9.23 27.71
C GLU A 142 -2.81 10.09 27.30
N ALA A 143 -1.73 9.44 26.85
CA ALA A 143 -0.53 10.07 26.34
C ALA A 143 -0.74 10.91 25.07
N ILE A 144 -1.85 10.72 24.34
CA ILE A 144 -2.22 11.53 23.16
C ILE A 144 -3.45 12.40 23.42
N THR A 145 -4.43 11.89 24.16
CA THR A 145 -5.70 12.59 24.41
C THR A 145 -5.61 13.68 25.49
N GLN A 146 -4.74 13.51 26.48
CA GLN A 146 -4.61 14.45 27.62
C GLN A 146 -3.39 15.38 27.50
N THR A 147 -2.78 15.47 26.32
CA THR A 147 -1.61 16.32 26.13
C THR A 147 -2.03 17.78 26.07
N ASN A 148 -1.33 18.64 26.81
CA ASN A 148 -1.50 20.10 26.73
C ASN A 148 -0.77 20.72 25.53
N ILE A 149 -0.43 19.91 24.52
CA ILE A 149 0.32 20.32 23.33
C ILE A 149 -0.67 20.40 22.17
N SER A 150 -0.55 21.43 21.33
CA SER A 150 -1.33 21.50 20.09
C SER A 150 -1.07 20.28 19.20
N LEU A 151 -2.13 19.73 18.59
CA LEU A 151 -2.05 18.59 17.66
C LEU A 151 -1.02 18.80 16.55
N GLU A 152 -0.86 20.03 16.07
CA GLU A 152 0.10 20.41 15.02
C GLU A 152 1.56 20.11 15.42
N TYR A 153 1.85 20.12 16.72
CA TYR A 153 3.18 19.87 17.25
C TYR A 153 3.33 18.45 17.83
N LEU A 154 2.33 17.58 17.70
CA LEU A 154 2.44 16.16 18.04
C LEU A 154 3.17 15.40 16.92
N THR A 155 4.46 15.71 16.78
CA THR A 155 5.37 15.05 15.85
C THR A 155 6.65 14.69 16.58
N PRO A 156 7.31 13.56 16.24
CA PRO A 156 8.54 13.15 16.91
C PRO A 156 9.59 14.27 17.00
N LYS A 157 9.73 15.07 15.92
CA LYS A 157 10.70 16.17 15.86
C LYS A 157 10.40 17.32 16.83
N ALA A 158 9.14 17.72 16.98
CA ALA A 158 8.77 18.75 17.93
C ALA A 158 8.97 18.27 19.39
N ILE A 159 8.66 17.00 19.66
CA ILE A 159 8.85 16.40 20.98
C ILE A 159 10.34 16.30 21.36
N GLU A 160 11.21 15.92 20.42
CA GLU A 160 12.67 15.98 20.63
C GLU A 160 13.16 17.41 20.98
N ILE A 161 12.60 18.43 20.32
CA ILE A 161 12.93 19.83 20.59
C ILE A 161 12.46 20.22 22.00
N PHE A 162 11.24 19.82 22.41
CA PHE A 162 10.75 20.07 23.76
C PHE A 162 11.63 19.41 24.84
N GLN A 163 12.06 18.16 24.59
CA GLN A 163 13.00 17.47 25.48
C GLN A 163 14.32 18.24 25.59
N SER A 164 14.83 18.78 24.49
CA SER A 164 16.06 19.58 24.48
C SER A 164 15.93 20.86 25.32
N TYR A 165 14.81 21.59 25.22
CA TYR A 165 14.58 22.79 26.04
C TYR A 165 14.54 22.49 27.53
N ILE A 166 13.93 21.36 27.93
CA ILE A 166 13.87 20.96 29.34
C ILE A 166 15.24 20.46 29.83
N GLN A 167 15.95 19.68 29.02
CA GLN A 167 17.29 19.17 29.37
C GLN A 167 18.33 20.28 29.51
N THR A 168 18.24 21.32 28.67
CA THR A 168 19.11 22.50 28.73
C THR A 168 18.71 23.49 29.82
N GLY A 169 17.60 23.25 30.53
CA GLY A 169 17.12 24.09 31.62
C GLY A 169 16.47 25.40 31.17
N GLN A 170 16.05 25.49 29.90
CA GLN A 170 15.32 26.66 29.39
C GLN A 170 13.87 26.72 29.90
N CYS A 171 13.33 25.58 30.34
CA CYS A 171 12.00 25.45 30.92
C CYS A 171 11.90 24.23 31.83
N ASP A 172 10.88 24.20 32.69
CA ASP A 172 10.64 23.13 33.65
C ASP A 172 9.41 22.27 33.32
N THR A 173 8.54 22.75 32.41
CA THR A 173 7.28 22.09 32.07
C THR A 173 7.08 21.91 30.57
N VAL A 174 6.27 20.91 30.19
CA VAL A 174 5.89 20.66 28.78
C VAL A 174 5.15 21.84 28.15
N ARG A 175 4.37 22.58 28.94
CA ARG A 175 3.62 23.75 28.48
C ARG A 175 4.55 24.91 28.13
N GLU A 176 5.56 25.17 28.97
CA GLU A 176 6.61 26.16 28.68
C GLU A 176 7.44 25.72 27.47
N ALA A 177 7.76 24.41 27.41
CA ALA A 177 8.09 23.62 26.22
C ALA A 177 7.52 24.17 24.90
N ALA A 178 6.22 23.95 24.77
CA ALA A 178 5.45 24.30 23.59
C ALA A 178 5.39 25.82 23.35
N TYR A 179 5.32 26.62 24.41
CA TYR A 179 5.28 28.08 24.28
C TYR A 179 6.59 28.67 23.73
N ILE A 180 7.73 28.24 24.26
CA ILE A 180 9.05 28.65 23.75
C ILE A 180 9.19 28.25 22.28
N PHE A 181 8.79 27.03 21.95
CA PHE A 181 8.81 26.56 20.56
C PHE A 181 7.94 27.39 19.63
N GLU A 182 6.75 27.81 20.06
CA GLU A 182 5.87 28.66 19.25
C GLU A 182 6.49 30.04 18.98
N ILE A 183 7.17 30.62 19.97
CA ILE A 183 7.94 31.85 19.80
C ILE A 183 9.09 31.62 18.81
N ASP A 184 9.83 30.53 18.97
CA ASP A 184 10.93 30.17 18.08
C ASP A 184 10.45 29.96 16.64
N LEU A 185 9.27 29.37 16.43
CA LEU A 185 8.66 29.23 15.11
C LEU A 185 8.34 30.58 14.47
N LYS A 186 7.77 31.52 15.25
CA LYS A 186 7.44 32.88 14.77
C LYS A 186 8.69 33.66 14.38
N ASN A 187 9.76 33.53 15.16
CA ASN A 187 11.01 34.26 14.96
C ASN A 187 11.95 33.59 13.94
N SER A 188 11.90 32.26 13.81
CA SER A 188 12.80 31.44 12.99
C SER A 188 12.11 30.89 11.74
N ARG A 189 11.21 31.69 11.16
CA ARG A 189 10.29 31.28 10.08
C ARG A 189 10.94 30.43 8.98
N ASN A 190 12.19 30.69 8.59
CA ASN A 190 12.85 29.90 7.53
C ASN A 190 13.44 28.56 7.97
N ARG A 191 13.78 28.37 9.25
CA ARG A 191 14.47 27.15 9.73
C ARG A 191 13.51 26.01 10.06
N TYR A 192 12.31 26.34 10.54
CA TYR A 192 11.33 25.35 11.01
C TYR A 192 9.99 25.35 10.27
N ALA A 193 9.62 26.41 9.52
CA ALA A 193 8.32 26.44 8.84
C ALA A 193 8.13 25.32 7.82
N LYS A 194 9.21 24.83 7.19
CA LYS A 194 9.13 23.68 6.27
C LYS A 194 8.64 22.40 6.94
N PHE A 195 8.83 22.25 8.25
CA PHE A 195 8.50 21.03 8.98
C PHE A 195 7.11 21.08 9.62
N PHE A 196 6.60 22.26 9.99
CA PHE A 196 5.41 22.35 10.86
C PHE A 196 4.27 23.21 10.30
N HIS A 197 4.49 24.15 9.38
CA HIS A 197 3.41 25.07 8.95
C HIS A 197 2.47 24.52 7.87
N ASN A 198 2.83 23.42 7.20
CA ASN A 198 2.05 22.87 6.06
C ASN A 198 1.85 21.34 6.14
N HIS A 199 2.18 20.71 7.26
CA HIS A 199 2.08 19.26 7.40
C HIS A 199 1.03 18.94 8.44
N GLU A 200 -0.01 18.22 8.02
CA GLU A 200 -0.97 17.60 8.92
C GLU A 200 -0.20 16.68 9.89
N SER A 201 -0.47 16.77 11.19
CA SER A 201 0.30 16.00 12.18
C SER A 201 0.06 14.50 12.00
N LEU A 202 0.99 13.66 12.47
CA LEU A 202 0.84 12.19 12.37
C LEU A 202 -0.47 11.74 13.03
N VAL A 203 -0.83 12.33 14.17
CA VAL A 203 -2.08 12.04 14.89
C VAL A 203 -3.31 12.42 14.05
N SER A 204 -3.31 13.60 13.44
CA SER A 204 -4.40 14.04 12.57
C SER A 204 -4.54 13.17 11.32
N GLN A 205 -3.43 12.90 10.62
CA GLN A 205 -3.41 12.02 9.45
C GLN A 205 -3.96 10.62 9.77
N GLU A 206 -3.62 10.07 10.93
CA GLU A 206 -4.09 8.74 11.33
C GLU A 206 -5.54 8.73 11.77
N ARG A 207 -6.03 9.78 12.43
CA ARG A 207 -7.46 9.95 12.70
C ARG A 207 -8.27 10.06 11.42
N THR A 208 -7.86 10.95 10.50
CA THR A 208 -8.49 11.09 9.18
C THR A 208 -8.47 9.77 8.43
N TYR A 209 -7.36 9.03 8.44
CA TYR A 209 -7.26 7.72 7.78
C TYR A 209 -8.26 6.69 8.36
N ILE A 210 -8.43 6.66 9.69
CA ILE A 210 -9.36 5.75 10.34
C ILE A 210 -10.81 6.15 10.11
N GLU A 211 -11.10 7.46 10.08
CA GLU A 211 -12.45 7.98 9.84
C GLU A 211 -12.87 7.82 8.37
N GLU A 212 -11.99 8.14 7.42
CA GLU A 212 -12.28 8.07 5.98
C GLU A 212 -12.26 6.64 5.41
N LYS A 213 -11.48 5.71 6.00
CA LYS A 213 -11.45 4.29 5.57
C LYS A 213 -12.15 3.33 6.52
N GLY A 214 -12.67 3.83 7.64
CA GLY A 214 -13.46 3.08 8.61
C GLY A 214 -14.97 3.39 8.57
N GLY A 215 -15.39 4.31 7.71
CA GLY A 215 -16.79 4.65 7.46
C GLY A 215 -17.17 4.43 5.99
N HIS A 216 -17.85 3.31 5.73
CA HIS A 216 -18.41 2.80 4.47
C HIS A 216 -17.52 1.86 3.62
#